data_AF-A0A722RPV1-F1
#
_entry.id   AF-A0A722RPV1-F1
#
_cell.length_a   1.000
_cell.length_b   1.000
_cell.length_c   1.000
_cell.angle_alpha   90.00
_cell.angle_beta   90.00
_cell.angle_gamma   90.00
#
_symmetry.space_group_name_H-M   'P 1'
#
loop_
_entity.id
_entity.type
_entity.pdbx_description
1 polymer ?
#
loop_
_entity_poly.entity_id
_entity_poly.type
_entity_poly.pdbx_seq_one_letter_code
_entity_poly.pdbx_strand_id
1 'polypeptide(L)'
;MATSDFFQTARDVILNTLDQSTTGQLDRISSIASSLGKFGISIFILWYAYTVVVGKQKSAVQDFLWNLFRFWMIMIFVTNAGGWLDSSTQAIDGLKESFSGGDPWLWLDQLWTKVQQVAAFLMSKDPSTYVKTDGAIASIFTYAGGIVALLLCTIVYFSAEVTLKVLTVTAPLFIICLSFGFLRQMFNSWLQLIFSSLLIFLFGALALKAGTTFLNGILSVSVQDAEPLNLIATGATAFVAGAFMAWIIWQAKTYASQLAGVGVEGALQGAAAMGLGAATFGASRMGGKILGMGKNAGAGAWKGLRREKEGLAESTGVSGKVGNLTGQGINIGAKKLRNAAIEMAKKKYGG
;
A
#
# COMPACT_ATOMS: atom_id res chain seq x y z
N MET A 1 -6.97 32.10 11.69
CA MET A 1 -6.43 31.64 10.39
C MET A 1 -7.43 30.64 9.84
N ALA A 2 -8.01 30.91 8.66
CA ALA A 2 -8.84 29.92 7.99
C ALA A 2 -7.93 28.73 7.60
N THR A 3 -8.23 27.54 8.11
CA THR A 3 -7.65 26.30 7.59
C THR A 3 -8.12 26.17 6.14
N SER A 4 -7.18 26.24 5.19
CA SER A 4 -7.46 25.92 3.79
C SER A 4 -7.92 24.46 3.72
N ASP A 5 -9.09 24.21 3.14
CA ASP A 5 -9.66 22.88 2.85
C ASP A 5 -9.68 22.62 1.32
N PHE A 6 -8.85 23.35 0.58
CA PHE A 6 -8.79 23.32 -0.87
C PHE A 6 -8.53 21.92 -1.42
N PHE A 7 -7.55 21.19 -0.87
CA PHE A 7 -7.16 19.89 -1.41
C PHE A 7 -8.24 18.83 -1.14
N GLN A 8 -8.84 18.82 0.05
CA GLN A 8 -9.99 17.96 0.36
C GLN A 8 -11.18 18.28 -0.55
N THR A 9 -11.55 19.56 -0.68
CA THR A 9 -12.70 19.98 -1.50
C THR A 9 -12.48 19.63 -2.98
N ALA A 10 -11.27 19.87 -3.51
CA ALA A 10 -10.93 19.55 -4.88
C ALA A 10 -11.02 18.03 -5.13
N ARG A 11 -10.52 17.21 -4.20
CA ARG A 11 -10.66 15.76 -4.26
C ARG A 11 -12.13 15.36 -4.29
N ASP A 12 -12.94 15.85 -3.36
CA ASP A 12 -14.34 15.44 -3.23
C ASP A 12 -15.14 15.77 -4.49
N VAL A 13 -14.98 16.97 -5.06
CA VAL A 13 -15.65 17.35 -6.31
C VAL A 13 -15.29 16.40 -7.45
N ILE A 14 -13.99 16.11 -7.62
CA ILE A 14 -13.52 15.27 -8.72
C ILE A 14 -13.92 13.81 -8.52
N LEU A 15 -13.76 13.28 -7.31
CA LEU A 15 -14.09 11.89 -6.99
C LEU A 15 -15.59 11.63 -7.03
N ASN A 16 -16.42 12.57 -6.59
CA ASN A 16 -17.87 12.46 -6.71
C ASN A 16 -18.31 12.42 -8.18
N THR A 17 -17.69 13.24 -9.04
CA THR A 17 -17.94 13.22 -10.49
C THR A 17 -17.53 11.88 -11.11
N LEU A 18 -16.40 11.31 -10.65
CA LEU A 18 -15.94 10.01 -11.09
C LEU A 18 -16.85 8.87 -10.61
N ASP A 19 -17.37 8.94 -9.38
CA ASP A 19 -18.31 7.95 -8.84
C ASP A 19 -19.63 7.97 -9.60
N GLN A 20 -20.15 9.16 -9.93
CA GLN A 20 -21.31 9.30 -10.82
C GLN A 20 -21.05 8.66 -12.20
N SER A 21 -19.83 8.83 -12.74
CA SER A 21 -19.45 8.29 -14.05
C SER A 21 -19.23 6.77 -14.06
N THR A 22 -18.92 6.18 -12.91
CA THR A 22 -18.66 4.74 -12.75
C THR A 22 -19.83 3.96 -12.15
N THR A 23 -20.91 4.64 -11.78
CA THR A 23 -22.14 4.03 -11.27
C THR A 23 -22.70 3.01 -12.27
N GLY A 24 -23.02 1.81 -11.80
CA GLY A 24 -23.53 0.70 -12.63
C GLY A 24 -22.48 0.00 -13.51
N GLN A 25 -21.23 0.51 -13.56
CA GLN A 25 -20.16 -0.16 -14.32
C GLN A 25 -19.74 -1.47 -13.66
N LEU A 26 -19.69 -1.53 -12.33
CA LEU A 26 -19.34 -2.75 -11.60
C LEU A 26 -20.31 -3.89 -11.94
N ASP A 27 -21.61 -3.63 -11.95
CA ASP A 27 -22.64 -4.62 -12.30
C ASP A 27 -22.54 -5.04 -13.76
N ARG A 28 -22.34 -4.08 -14.67
CA ARG A 28 -22.13 -4.35 -16.10
C ARG A 28 -20.90 -5.22 -16.34
N ILE A 29 -19.80 -4.90 -15.67
CA ILE A 29 -18.52 -5.61 -15.76
C ILE A 29 -18.64 -7.00 -15.13
N SER A 30 -19.29 -7.13 -13.98
CA SER A 30 -19.59 -8.41 -13.35
C SER A 30 -20.43 -9.32 -14.25
N SER A 31 -21.42 -8.77 -14.94
CA SER A 31 -22.24 -9.50 -15.92
C SER A 31 -21.42 -10.00 -17.11
N ILE A 32 -20.56 -9.14 -17.69
CA ILE A 32 -19.64 -9.51 -18.78
C ILE A 32 -18.68 -10.61 -18.31
N ALA A 33 -18.04 -10.42 -17.16
CA ALA A 33 -17.13 -11.40 -16.58
C ALA A 33 -17.85 -12.74 -16.36
N SER A 34 -19.05 -12.71 -15.78
CA SER A 34 -19.85 -13.92 -15.55
C SER A 34 -20.20 -14.66 -16.85
N SER A 35 -20.52 -13.93 -17.91
CA SER A 35 -20.80 -14.48 -19.24
C SER A 35 -19.55 -15.14 -19.83
N LEU A 36 -18.41 -14.44 -19.80
CA LEU A 36 -17.11 -14.97 -20.23
C LEU A 36 -16.74 -16.24 -19.45
N GLY A 37 -17.03 -16.26 -18.15
CA GLY A 37 -16.85 -17.43 -17.29
C GLY A 37 -17.63 -18.64 -17.78
N LYS A 38 -18.93 -18.46 -18.04
CA LYS A 38 -19.79 -19.54 -18.54
C LYS A 38 -19.30 -20.08 -19.88
N PHE A 39 -18.96 -19.21 -20.83
CA PHE A 39 -18.41 -19.64 -22.12
C PHE A 39 -17.07 -20.37 -21.96
N GLY A 40 -16.16 -19.83 -21.15
CA GLY A 40 -14.87 -20.45 -20.92
C GLY A 40 -14.96 -21.80 -20.18
N ILE A 41 -15.91 -21.97 -19.26
CA ILE A 41 -16.20 -23.28 -18.64
C ILE A 41 -16.73 -24.26 -19.69
N SER A 42 -17.64 -23.82 -20.59
CA SER A 42 -18.17 -24.69 -21.64
C SER A 42 -17.07 -25.19 -22.60
N ILE A 43 -16.16 -24.30 -23.01
CA ILE A 43 -15.00 -24.64 -23.85
C ILE A 43 -14.05 -25.56 -23.07
N PHE A 44 -13.84 -25.31 -21.78
CA PHE A 44 -13.01 -26.17 -20.93
C PHE A 44 -13.57 -27.60 -20.85
N ILE A 45 -14.89 -27.75 -20.67
CA ILE A 45 -15.54 -29.06 -20.61
C ILE A 45 -15.34 -29.81 -21.94
N LEU A 46 -15.54 -29.15 -23.09
CA LEU A 46 -15.33 -29.75 -24.41
C LEU A 46 -13.87 -30.19 -24.62
N TRP A 47 -12.92 -29.32 -24.28
CA TRP A 47 -11.49 -29.63 -24.38
C TRP A 47 -11.09 -30.78 -23.46
N TYR A 48 -11.59 -30.78 -22.22
CA TYR A 48 -11.28 -31.81 -21.24
C TYR A 48 -11.84 -33.16 -21.68
N ALA A 49 -13.10 -33.22 -22.14
CA ALA A 49 -13.70 -34.41 -22.71
C ALA A 49 -12.88 -34.98 -23.87
N TYR A 50 -12.37 -34.13 -24.77
CA TYR A 50 -11.45 -34.55 -25.82
C TYR A 50 -10.15 -35.17 -25.26
N THR A 51 -9.51 -34.54 -24.27
CA THR A 51 -8.27 -35.09 -23.67
C THR A 51 -8.46 -36.40 -22.92
N VAL A 52 -9.66 -36.66 -22.39
CA VAL A 52 -10.06 -37.93 -21.79
C VAL A 52 -10.19 -39.01 -22.86
N VAL A 53 -10.88 -38.71 -23.97
CA VAL A 53 -11.04 -39.63 -25.11
C VAL A 53 -9.67 -40.00 -25.72
N VAL A 54 -8.74 -39.05 -25.80
CA VAL A 54 -7.38 -39.28 -26.30
C VAL A 54 -6.48 -40.01 -25.28
N GLY A 55 -6.99 -40.34 -24.09
CA GLY A 55 -6.27 -41.12 -23.08
C GLY A 55 -5.11 -40.39 -22.40
N LYS A 56 -5.03 -39.05 -22.52
CA LYS A 56 -3.95 -38.25 -21.92
C LYS A 56 -4.11 -38.05 -20.41
N GLN A 57 -5.23 -38.47 -19.82
CA GLN A 57 -5.52 -38.26 -18.40
C GLN A 57 -5.64 -39.56 -17.61
N LYS A 58 -4.86 -39.66 -16.53
CA LYS A 58 -4.84 -40.83 -15.64
C LYS A 58 -5.89 -40.77 -14.51
N SER A 59 -6.46 -39.59 -14.21
CA SER A 59 -7.47 -39.36 -13.17
C SER A 59 -8.54 -38.37 -13.67
N ALA A 60 -9.21 -38.75 -14.76
CA ALA A 60 -10.12 -37.88 -15.50
C ALA A 60 -11.26 -37.27 -14.65
N VAL A 61 -11.83 -38.03 -13.72
CA VAL A 61 -13.03 -37.56 -12.98
C VAL A 61 -12.66 -36.63 -11.82
N GLN A 62 -11.64 -36.97 -11.04
CA GLN A 62 -11.26 -36.19 -9.86
C GLN A 62 -10.70 -34.82 -10.26
N ASP A 63 -9.84 -34.78 -11.27
CA ASP A 63 -9.26 -33.53 -11.77
C ASP A 63 -10.32 -32.66 -12.45
N PHE A 64 -11.30 -33.26 -13.14
CA PHE A 64 -12.44 -32.53 -13.69
C PHE A 64 -13.29 -31.87 -12.61
N LEU A 65 -13.69 -32.63 -11.58
CA LEU A 65 -14.49 -32.13 -10.46
C LEU A 65 -13.77 -31.02 -9.69
N TRP A 66 -12.46 -31.16 -9.47
CA TRP A 66 -11.66 -30.13 -8.82
C TRP A 66 -11.62 -28.83 -9.64
N ASN A 67 -11.44 -28.92 -10.96
CA ASN A 67 -11.46 -27.75 -11.82
C ASN A 67 -12.84 -27.10 -11.85
N LEU A 68 -13.93 -27.88 -11.93
CA LEU A 68 -15.29 -27.37 -11.88
C LEU A 68 -15.59 -26.65 -10.56
N PHE A 69 -15.16 -27.23 -9.44
CA PHE A 69 -15.27 -26.63 -8.11
C PHE A 69 -14.47 -25.32 -8.01
N ARG A 70 -13.24 -25.28 -8.55
CA ARG A 70 -12.43 -24.06 -8.63
C ARG A 70 -13.13 -22.97 -9.44
N PHE A 71 -13.69 -23.30 -10.61
CA PHE A 71 -14.45 -22.34 -11.42
C PHE A 71 -15.66 -21.80 -10.65
N TRP A 72 -16.41 -22.68 -9.98
CA TRP A 72 -17.56 -22.29 -9.17
C TRP A 72 -17.16 -21.35 -8.03
N MET A 73 -16.08 -21.66 -7.31
CA MET A 73 -15.56 -20.80 -6.24
C MET A 73 -15.18 -19.42 -6.75
N ILE A 74 -14.50 -19.33 -7.90
CA ILE A 74 -14.14 -18.04 -8.51
C ILE A 74 -15.40 -17.26 -8.92
N MET A 75 -16.40 -17.95 -9.49
CA MET A 75 -17.65 -17.30 -9.90
C MET A 75 -18.42 -16.67 -8.74
N ILE A 76 -18.36 -17.24 -7.52
CA ILE A 76 -18.94 -16.62 -6.31
C ILE A 76 -18.34 -15.22 -6.07
N PHE A 77 -17.04 -15.07 -6.25
CA PHE A 77 -16.38 -13.76 -6.15
C PHE A 77 -16.78 -12.86 -7.32
N VAL A 78 -16.79 -13.36 -8.55
CA VAL A 78 -17.13 -12.56 -9.75
C VAL A 78 -18.56 -12.01 -9.70
N THR A 79 -19.52 -12.81 -9.22
CA THR A 79 -20.94 -12.41 -9.11
C THR A 79 -21.26 -11.64 -7.84
N ASN A 80 -20.26 -11.28 -7.03
CA ASN A 80 -20.43 -10.70 -5.71
C ASN A 80 -21.39 -11.47 -4.80
N ALA A 81 -21.48 -12.80 -4.97
CA ALA A 81 -22.44 -13.60 -4.23
C ALA A 81 -22.09 -13.60 -2.74
N GLY A 82 -22.94 -12.98 -1.91
CA GLY A 82 -22.68 -12.81 -0.48
C GLY A 82 -21.79 -11.60 -0.12
N GLY A 83 -21.57 -10.66 -1.04
CA GLY A 83 -20.89 -9.39 -0.74
C GLY A 83 -19.36 -9.49 -0.63
N TRP A 84 -18.74 -10.50 -1.25
CA TRP A 84 -17.29 -10.69 -1.21
C TRP A 84 -16.51 -9.57 -1.88
N LEU A 85 -16.99 -9.03 -3.00
CA LEU A 85 -16.34 -7.90 -3.67
C LEU A 85 -16.52 -6.62 -2.85
N ASP A 86 -17.70 -6.42 -2.25
CA ASP A 86 -17.94 -5.29 -1.37
C ASP A 86 -17.01 -5.32 -0.16
N SER A 87 -16.89 -6.49 0.47
CA SER A 87 -15.97 -6.70 1.60
C SER A 87 -14.51 -6.47 1.21
N SER A 88 -14.12 -6.90 0.00
CA SER A 88 -12.76 -6.71 -0.51
C SER A 88 -12.47 -5.25 -0.81
N THR A 89 -13.41 -4.52 -1.41
CA THR A 89 -13.30 -3.08 -1.66
C THR A 89 -13.23 -2.30 -0.34
N GLN A 90 -14.07 -2.64 0.64
CA GLN A 90 -14.01 -2.06 1.98
C GLN A 90 -12.66 -2.32 2.66
N ALA A 91 -12.11 -3.52 2.52
CA ALA A 91 -10.78 -3.84 3.05
C ALA A 91 -9.68 -3.03 2.35
N ILE A 92 -9.78 -2.82 1.03
CA ILE A 92 -8.85 -1.96 0.27
C ILE A 92 -8.94 -0.51 0.75
N ASP A 93 -10.14 0.03 0.94
CA ASP A 93 -10.33 1.38 1.45
C ASP A 93 -9.83 1.53 2.90
N GLY A 94 -10.11 0.54 3.75
CA GLY A 94 -9.58 0.52 5.13
C GLY A 94 -8.06 0.40 5.17
N LEU A 95 -7.44 -0.36 4.26
CA LEU A 95 -5.98 -0.41 4.10
C LEU A 95 -5.43 0.92 3.62
N LYS A 96 -6.09 1.59 2.66
CA LYS A 96 -5.71 2.93 2.18
C LYS A 96 -5.67 3.93 3.32
N GLU A 97 -6.73 3.97 4.14
CA GLU A 97 -6.84 4.85 5.32
C GLU A 97 -5.79 4.50 6.38
N SER A 98 -5.53 3.22 6.63
CA SER A 98 -4.55 2.76 7.60
C SER A 98 -3.11 3.07 7.16
N PHE A 99 -2.79 2.86 5.89
CA PHE A 99 -1.46 3.06 5.33
C PHE A 99 -1.11 4.53 5.23
N SER A 100 -2.07 5.36 4.85
CA SER A 100 -1.89 6.80 5.01
C SER A 100 -1.70 7.13 6.49
N GLY A 101 -2.58 6.64 7.37
CA GLY A 101 -2.56 6.88 8.82
C GLY A 101 -3.42 8.07 9.22
N GLY A 102 -4.53 8.27 8.50
CA GLY A 102 -5.37 9.47 8.48
C GLY A 102 -5.61 9.95 7.05
N ASP A 103 -6.39 11.01 6.85
CA ASP A 103 -6.68 11.51 5.50
C ASP A 103 -5.44 12.18 4.85
N PRO A 104 -4.90 11.66 3.72
CA PRO A 104 -3.75 12.26 3.05
C PRO A 104 -4.00 13.68 2.54
N TRP A 105 -5.25 13.98 2.19
CA TRP A 105 -5.66 15.26 1.62
C TRP A 105 -5.70 16.36 2.68
N LEU A 106 -6.17 16.03 3.88
CA LEU A 106 -5.99 16.87 5.06
C LEU A 106 -4.51 17.23 5.31
N TRP A 107 -3.57 16.32 5.08
CA TRP A 107 -2.14 16.63 5.26
C TRP A 107 -1.58 17.54 4.18
N LEU A 108 -2.10 17.50 2.96
CA LEU A 108 -1.76 18.47 1.93
C LEU A 108 -2.23 19.88 2.34
N ASP A 109 -3.46 19.99 2.86
CA ASP A 109 -4.01 21.24 3.39
C ASP A 109 -3.21 21.78 4.59
N GLN A 110 -2.80 20.89 5.50
CA GLN A 110 -1.93 21.24 6.62
C GLN A 110 -0.54 21.69 6.16
N LEU A 111 0.08 20.98 5.20
CA LEU A 111 1.36 21.36 4.65
C LEU A 111 1.28 22.73 3.96
N TRP A 112 0.21 23.00 3.22
CA TRP A 112 -0.03 24.30 2.59
C TRP A 112 -0.15 25.43 3.61
N THR A 113 -0.93 25.20 4.66
CA THR A 113 -1.05 26.16 5.78
C THR A 113 0.32 26.41 6.42
N LYS A 114 1.15 25.38 6.55
CA LYS A 114 2.51 25.49 7.12
C LYS A 114 3.47 26.26 6.21
N VAL A 115 3.39 26.06 4.90
CA VAL A 115 4.17 26.84 3.91
C VAL A 115 3.83 28.33 4.04
N GLN A 116 2.53 28.68 4.12
CA GLN A 116 2.10 30.06 4.33
C GLN A 116 2.61 30.64 5.66
N GLN A 117 2.55 29.85 6.75
CA GLN A 117 3.05 30.27 8.05
C GLN A 117 4.56 30.55 8.03
N VAL A 118 5.35 29.68 7.40
CA VAL A 118 6.80 29.88 7.26
C VAL A 118 7.10 31.11 6.39
N ALA A 119 6.38 31.28 5.28
CA ALA A 119 6.56 32.44 4.41
C ALA A 119 6.24 33.76 5.12
N ALA A 120 5.13 33.82 5.86
CA ALA A 120 4.76 34.98 6.68
C ALA A 120 5.78 35.23 7.81
N PHE A 121 6.29 34.16 8.42
CA PHE A 121 7.33 34.25 9.44
C PHE A 121 8.62 34.88 8.88
N LEU A 122 9.08 34.43 7.72
CA LEU A 122 10.27 34.99 7.06
C LEU A 122 10.08 36.48 6.69
N MET A 123 8.89 36.89 6.24
CA MET A 123 8.58 38.32 6.03
C MET A 123 8.54 39.12 7.33
N SER A 124 8.11 38.52 8.45
CA SER A 124 8.03 39.21 9.73
C SER A 124 9.41 39.48 10.36
N LYS A 125 10.40 38.63 10.05
CA LYS A 125 11.78 38.72 10.57
C LYS A 125 12.69 39.65 9.76
N ASP A 126 12.22 40.23 8.66
CA ASP A 126 12.95 41.24 7.90
C ASP A 126 13.02 42.59 8.68
N PRO A 127 14.23 43.08 9.03
CA PRO A 127 14.41 44.33 9.78
C PRO A 127 14.15 45.60 8.96
N SER A 128 13.94 45.50 7.63
CA SER A 128 13.70 46.65 6.76
C SER A 128 12.31 47.27 6.98
N THR A 129 12.26 48.60 7.17
CA THR A 129 11.05 49.37 7.48
C THR A 129 10.30 49.89 6.25
N TYR A 130 10.93 49.93 5.07
CA TYR A 130 10.33 50.52 3.84
C TYR A 130 10.11 49.52 2.71
N VAL A 131 11.04 48.61 2.45
CA VAL A 131 10.85 47.49 1.50
C VAL A 131 11.53 46.26 2.08
N LYS A 132 10.74 45.26 2.46
CA LYS A 132 11.20 43.98 3.01
C LYS A 132 11.68 43.04 1.90
N THR A 133 12.74 43.42 1.19
CA THR A 133 13.23 42.69 0.00
C THR A 133 13.74 41.30 0.35
N ASP A 134 14.47 41.13 1.45
CA ASP A 134 15.10 39.86 1.81
C ASP A 134 14.06 38.87 2.34
N GLY A 135 13.12 39.36 3.16
CA GLY A 135 11.97 38.60 3.62
C GLY A 135 11.01 38.24 2.47
N ALA A 136 10.81 39.14 1.51
CA ALA A 136 9.98 38.88 0.32
C ALA A 136 10.60 37.79 -0.55
N ILE A 137 11.90 37.87 -0.88
CA ILE A 137 12.60 36.84 -1.66
C ILE A 137 12.56 35.49 -0.95
N ALA A 138 12.81 35.47 0.37
CA ALA A 138 12.75 34.25 1.18
C ALA A 138 11.34 33.62 1.20
N SER A 139 10.30 34.46 1.27
CA SER A 139 8.91 34.02 1.22
C SER A 139 8.55 33.41 -0.15
N ILE A 140 9.01 34.02 -1.24
CA ILE A 140 8.78 33.53 -2.61
C ILE A 140 9.44 32.16 -2.80
N PHE A 141 10.67 31.99 -2.32
CA PHE A 141 11.35 30.68 -2.37
C PHE A 141 10.59 29.61 -1.57
N THR A 142 10.10 29.96 -0.38
CA THR A 142 9.31 29.06 0.44
C THR A 142 8.01 28.65 -0.26
N TYR A 143 7.29 29.61 -0.86
CA TYR A 143 6.10 29.34 -1.66
C TYR A 143 6.40 28.46 -2.87
N ALA A 144 7.45 28.78 -3.62
CA ALA A 144 7.83 28.01 -4.80
C ALA A 144 8.13 26.55 -4.45
N GLY A 145 8.88 26.29 -3.37
CA GLY A 145 9.17 24.93 -2.91
C GLY A 145 7.93 24.19 -2.43
N GLY A 146 7.09 24.88 -1.65
CA GLY A 146 5.82 24.34 -1.15
C GLY A 146 4.86 23.98 -2.28
N ILE A 147 4.68 24.86 -3.27
CA ILE A 147 3.80 24.63 -4.42
C ILE A 147 4.29 23.44 -5.25
N VAL A 148 5.60 23.34 -5.53
CA VAL A 148 6.17 22.21 -6.28
C VAL A 148 5.91 20.88 -5.55
N ALA A 149 6.12 20.85 -4.23
CA ALA A 149 5.85 19.65 -3.42
C ALA A 149 4.36 19.28 -3.41
N LEU A 150 3.48 20.26 -3.22
CA LEU A 150 2.03 20.06 -3.17
C LEU A 150 1.46 19.59 -4.51
N LEU A 151 1.89 20.19 -5.62
CA LEU A 151 1.44 19.80 -6.97
C LEU A 151 1.83 18.35 -7.28
N LEU A 152 3.10 17.99 -7.09
CA LEU A 152 3.54 16.62 -7.37
C LEU A 152 2.89 15.60 -6.45
N CYS A 153 2.72 15.92 -5.16
CA CYS A 153 2.02 15.03 -4.23
C CYS A 153 0.56 14.82 -4.60
N THR A 154 -0.14 15.91 -4.94
CA THR A 154 -1.54 15.87 -5.39
C THR A 154 -1.71 14.99 -6.61
N ILE A 155 -0.85 15.14 -7.63
CA ILE A 155 -0.91 14.33 -8.85
C ILE A 155 -0.70 12.84 -8.55
N VAL A 156 0.29 12.51 -7.72
CA VAL A 156 0.64 11.12 -7.39
C VAL A 156 -0.48 10.45 -6.58
N TYR A 157 -1.03 11.12 -5.57
CA TYR A 157 -2.16 10.62 -4.78
C TYR A 157 -3.43 10.50 -5.58
N PHE A 158 -3.76 11.53 -6.36
CA PHE A 158 -4.93 11.50 -7.22
C PHE A 158 -4.84 10.33 -8.22
N SER A 159 -3.68 10.15 -8.85
CA SER A 159 -3.43 9.03 -9.74
C SER A 159 -3.61 7.68 -9.03
N ALA A 160 -3.12 7.53 -7.80
CA ALA A 160 -3.29 6.29 -7.02
C ALA A 160 -4.75 6.04 -6.64
N GLU A 161 -5.49 7.09 -6.25
CA GLU A 161 -6.90 6.97 -5.87
C GLU A 161 -7.79 6.60 -7.06
N VAL A 162 -7.61 7.27 -8.19
CA VAL A 162 -8.31 6.95 -9.44
C VAL A 162 -7.97 5.54 -9.90
N THR A 163 -6.69 5.13 -9.82
CA THR A 163 -6.27 3.77 -10.17
C THR A 163 -6.97 2.74 -9.29
N LEU A 164 -7.03 2.94 -7.96
CA LEU A 164 -7.76 2.04 -7.06
C LEU A 164 -9.24 1.94 -7.44
N LYS A 165 -9.91 3.07 -7.68
CA LYS A 165 -11.33 3.09 -8.09
C LYS A 165 -11.57 2.31 -9.39
N VAL A 166 -10.72 2.48 -10.39
CA VAL A 166 -10.84 1.73 -11.66
C VAL A 166 -10.60 0.24 -11.42
N LEU A 167 -9.60 -0.12 -10.61
CA LEU A 167 -9.26 -1.52 -10.33
C LEU A 167 -10.30 -2.24 -9.48
N THR A 168 -11.01 -1.55 -8.58
CA THR A 168 -12.11 -2.13 -7.80
C THR A 168 -13.35 -2.33 -8.66
N VAL A 169 -13.70 -1.38 -9.53
CA VAL A 169 -14.80 -1.51 -10.50
C VAL A 169 -14.53 -2.65 -11.51
N THR A 170 -13.27 -2.81 -11.93
CA THR A 170 -12.87 -3.86 -12.88
C THR A 170 -12.51 -5.20 -12.22
N ALA A 171 -12.61 -5.30 -10.89
CA ALA A 171 -12.23 -6.50 -10.12
C ALA A 171 -12.85 -7.81 -10.65
N PRO A 172 -14.15 -7.87 -11.04
CA PRO A 172 -14.74 -9.12 -11.55
C PRO A 172 -14.03 -9.68 -12.78
N LEU A 173 -13.57 -8.81 -13.70
CA LEU A 173 -12.87 -9.23 -14.93
C LEU A 173 -11.49 -9.82 -14.62
N PHE A 174 -10.75 -9.21 -13.71
CA PHE A 174 -9.43 -9.72 -13.36
C PHE A 174 -9.49 -10.95 -12.47
N ILE A 175 -10.49 -11.05 -11.60
CA ILE A 175 -10.71 -12.26 -10.79
C ILE A 175 -11.04 -13.45 -11.68
N ILE A 176 -11.83 -13.27 -12.74
CA ILE A 176 -12.12 -14.38 -13.65
C ILE A 176 -10.91 -14.84 -14.48
N CYS A 177 -9.89 -13.99 -14.63
CA CYS A 177 -8.62 -14.43 -15.20
C CYS A 177 -7.95 -15.55 -14.39
N LEU A 178 -8.26 -15.72 -13.09
CA LEU A 178 -7.78 -16.86 -12.30
C LEU A 178 -8.36 -18.19 -12.74
N SER A 179 -9.49 -18.19 -13.45
CA SER A 179 -10.13 -19.39 -13.98
C SER A 179 -9.26 -20.06 -15.04
N PHE A 180 -8.45 -19.28 -15.77
CA PHE A 180 -7.63 -19.78 -16.88
C PHE A 180 -6.14 -19.60 -16.60
N GLY A 181 -5.35 -20.67 -16.70
CA GLY A 181 -3.92 -20.64 -16.37
C GLY A 181 -3.12 -19.59 -17.16
N PHE A 182 -3.47 -19.37 -18.44
CA PHE A 182 -2.79 -18.40 -19.30
C PHE A 182 -3.13 -16.93 -18.96
N LEU A 183 -4.28 -16.67 -18.34
CA LEU A 183 -4.70 -15.32 -17.94
C LEU A 183 -4.23 -14.96 -16.52
N ARG A 184 -3.61 -15.88 -15.79
CA ARG A 184 -3.14 -15.64 -14.41
C ARG A 184 -2.23 -14.43 -14.29
N GLN A 185 -1.41 -14.15 -15.31
CA GLN A 185 -0.55 -12.96 -15.34
C GLN A 185 -1.35 -11.64 -15.31
N MET A 186 -2.54 -11.60 -15.91
CA MET A 186 -3.42 -10.42 -15.89
C MET A 186 -3.94 -10.16 -14.47
N PHE A 187 -4.36 -11.21 -13.76
CA PHE A 187 -4.73 -11.11 -12.35
C PHE A 187 -3.55 -10.64 -11.48
N ASN A 188 -2.37 -11.22 -11.68
CA ASN A 188 -1.17 -10.84 -10.91
C ASN A 188 -0.82 -9.36 -11.12
N SER A 189 -0.86 -8.88 -12.37
CA SER A 189 -0.59 -7.48 -12.69
C SER A 189 -1.64 -6.55 -12.09
N TRP A 190 -2.91 -6.93 -12.15
CA TRP A 190 -4.02 -6.19 -11.52
C TRP A 190 -3.83 -6.09 -10.00
N LEU A 191 -3.55 -7.20 -9.33
CA LEU A 191 -3.37 -7.24 -7.88
C LEU A 191 -2.11 -6.48 -7.44
N GLN A 192 -1.03 -6.55 -8.22
CA GLN A 192 0.17 -5.74 -8.02
C GLN A 192 -0.13 -4.23 -8.10
N LEU A 193 -0.96 -3.79 -9.06
CA LEU A 193 -1.32 -2.38 -9.18
C LEU A 193 -2.17 -1.89 -7.99
N ILE A 194 -3.02 -2.75 -7.41
CA ILE A 194 -3.75 -2.43 -6.18
C ILE A 194 -2.78 -2.17 -5.02
N PHE A 195 -1.88 -3.11 -4.73
CA PHE A 195 -0.90 -2.93 -3.64
C PHE A 195 0.06 -1.79 -3.91
N SER A 196 0.47 -1.59 -5.16
CA SER A 196 1.31 -0.44 -5.54
C SER A 196 0.58 0.87 -5.24
N SER A 197 -0.69 0.99 -5.60
CA SER A 197 -1.47 2.20 -5.33
C SER A 197 -1.68 2.43 -3.83
N LEU A 198 -1.88 1.37 -3.04
CA LEU A 198 -1.96 1.46 -1.58
C LEU A 198 -0.63 1.91 -0.94
N LEU A 199 0.49 1.36 -1.40
CA LEU A 199 1.83 1.72 -0.90
C LEU A 199 2.23 3.17 -1.25
N ILE A 200 1.70 3.74 -2.33
CA ILE A 200 1.88 5.16 -2.65
C ILE A 200 1.32 6.03 -1.52
N PHE A 201 0.14 5.71 -0.98
CA PHE A 201 -0.43 6.43 0.16
C PHE A 201 0.44 6.31 1.42
N LEU A 202 1.01 5.14 1.68
CA LEU A 202 1.95 4.93 2.79
C LEU A 202 3.19 5.82 2.66
N PHE A 203 3.88 5.75 1.53
CA PHE A 203 5.15 6.46 1.35
C PHE A 203 4.95 7.97 1.23
N GLY A 204 3.90 8.40 0.52
CA GLY A 204 3.59 9.82 0.47
C GLY A 204 3.22 10.37 1.84
N ALA A 205 2.48 9.62 2.66
CA ALA A 205 2.08 10.07 3.99
C ALA A 205 3.29 10.34 4.87
N LEU A 206 4.26 9.43 4.82
CA LEU A 206 5.55 9.58 5.50
C LEU A 206 6.32 10.79 4.98
N ALA A 207 6.35 11.01 3.67
CA ALA A 207 7.01 12.18 3.07
C ALA A 207 6.36 13.50 3.48
N LEU A 208 5.02 13.59 3.50
CA LEU A 208 4.29 14.77 3.96
C LEU A 208 4.52 15.06 5.44
N LYS A 209 4.53 14.02 6.29
CA LYS A 209 4.83 14.16 7.72
C LYS A 209 6.26 14.65 7.96
N ALA A 210 7.24 14.10 7.23
CA ALA A 210 8.62 14.57 7.28
C ALA A 210 8.74 16.05 6.85
N GLY A 211 8.07 16.42 5.76
CA GLY A 211 8.01 17.80 5.27
C GLY A 211 7.43 18.80 6.24
N THR A 212 6.28 18.45 6.81
CA THR A 212 5.60 19.26 7.82
C THR A 212 6.47 19.44 9.06
N THR A 213 7.19 18.38 9.48
CA THR A 213 8.14 18.44 10.60
C THR A 213 9.31 19.38 10.30
N PHE A 214 9.86 19.34 9.09
CA PHE A 214 10.93 20.25 8.67
C PHE A 214 10.48 21.72 8.72
N LEU A 215 9.30 22.05 8.17
CA LEU A 215 8.75 23.41 8.21
C LEU A 215 8.45 23.87 9.65
N ASN A 216 7.99 22.97 10.53
CA ASN A 216 7.83 23.27 11.95
C ASN A 216 9.18 23.57 12.63
N GLY A 217 10.27 22.91 12.21
CA GLY A 217 11.62 23.24 12.65
C GLY A 217 11.99 24.69 12.36
N ILE A 218 11.75 25.17 11.13
CA ILE A 218 11.99 26.57 10.75
C ILE A 218 11.17 27.53 11.62
N LEU A 219 9.91 27.21 11.90
CA LEU A 219 9.06 28.01 12.79
C LEU A 219 9.57 28.03 14.24
N SER A 220 10.17 26.95 14.74
CA SER A 220 10.67 26.86 16.13
C SER A 220 11.92 27.68 16.41
N VAL A 221 12.74 27.98 15.40
CA VAL A 221 13.91 28.88 15.52
C VAL A 221 13.48 30.29 15.99
N SER A 222 12.21 30.66 15.81
CA SER A 222 11.62 31.91 16.32
C SER A 222 11.63 32.06 17.84
N VAL A 223 11.60 30.94 18.58
CA VAL A 223 11.45 30.92 20.04
C VAL A 223 12.81 30.96 20.74
N GLN A 224 13.88 30.56 20.04
CA GLN A 224 15.16 30.25 20.68
C GLN A 224 16.23 31.35 20.58
N ASP A 225 16.20 32.30 19.63
CA ASP A 225 17.33 33.25 19.58
C ASP A 225 17.14 34.66 18.98
N ALA A 226 18.07 35.51 19.47
CA ALA A 226 18.32 36.93 19.24
C ALA A 226 19.39 37.22 18.15
N GLU A 227 19.68 36.25 17.28
CA GLU A 227 20.64 36.40 16.17
C GLU A 227 19.99 36.78 14.82
N PRO A 228 20.71 37.49 13.93
CA PRO A 228 20.22 37.81 12.59
C PRO A 228 20.20 36.56 11.70
N LEU A 229 18.99 36.01 11.49
CA LEU A 229 18.74 34.95 10.50
C LEU A 229 19.08 35.45 9.09
N ASN A 230 19.88 34.67 8.33
CA ASN A 230 20.02 34.88 6.89
C ASN A 230 18.74 34.41 6.18
N LEU A 231 17.78 35.33 6.06
CA LEU A 231 16.42 35.07 5.58
C LEU A 231 16.41 34.42 4.19
N ILE A 232 17.24 34.92 3.27
CA ILE A 232 17.32 34.39 1.90
C ILE A 232 17.83 32.94 1.92
N ALA A 233 18.86 32.64 2.71
CA ALA A 233 19.37 31.28 2.84
C ALA A 233 18.32 30.33 3.45
N THR A 234 17.56 30.78 4.45
CA THR A 234 16.47 29.98 5.05
C THR A 234 15.31 29.75 4.07
N GLY A 235 14.92 30.76 3.28
CA GLY A 235 13.93 30.59 2.22
C GLY A 235 14.40 29.66 1.11
N ALA A 236 15.68 29.75 0.72
CA ALA A 236 16.29 28.86 -0.27
C ALA A 236 16.40 27.41 0.22
N THR A 237 16.70 27.16 1.50
CA THR A 237 16.68 25.79 2.05
C THR A 237 15.27 25.23 2.12
N ALA A 238 14.26 26.06 2.40
CA ALA A 238 12.85 25.65 2.31
C ALA A 238 12.44 25.30 0.87
N PHE A 239 12.93 26.05 -0.13
CA PHE A 239 12.75 25.71 -1.54
C PHE A 239 13.35 24.35 -1.90
N VAL A 240 14.62 24.13 -1.53
CA VAL A 240 15.34 22.86 -1.79
C VAL A 240 14.67 21.70 -1.07
N ALA A 241 14.22 21.88 0.17
CA ALA A 241 13.46 20.86 0.89
C ALA A 241 12.14 20.53 0.19
N GLY A 242 11.42 21.54 -0.31
CA GLY A 242 10.23 21.38 -1.16
C GLY A 242 10.50 20.53 -2.40
N ALA A 243 11.54 20.87 -3.16
CA ALA A 243 11.95 20.11 -4.35
C ALA A 243 12.36 18.67 -4.00
N PHE A 244 13.09 18.47 -2.91
CA PHE A 244 13.51 17.15 -2.45
C PHE A 244 12.33 16.26 -2.02
N MET A 245 11.37 16.82 -1.29
CA MET A 245 10.11 16.13 -0.98
C MET A 245 9.38 15.69 -2.24
N ALA A 246 9.27 16.60 -3.21
CA ALA A 246 8.60 16.31 -4.46
C ALA A 246 9.28 15.16 -5.22
N TRP A 247 10.62 15.13 -5.21
CA TRP A 247 11.40 14.03 -5.77
C TRP A 247 11.17 12.69 -5.05
N ILE A 248 11.15 12.68 -3.71
CA ILE A 248 10.87 11.45 -2.93
C ILE A 248 9.48 10.91 -3.27
N ILE A 249 8.47 11.77 -3.32
CA ILE A 249 7.09 11.38 -3.62
C ILE A 249 6.97 10.83 -5.04
N TRP A 250 7.71 11.41 -5.99
CA TRP A 250 7.78 10.87 -7.34
C TRP A 250 8.41 9.46 -7.35
N GLN A 251 9.48 9.25 -6.60
CA GLN A 251 10.13 7.94 -6.48
C GLN A 251 9.31 6.91 -5.69
N ALA A 252 8.42 7.36 -4.80
CA ALA A 252 7.53 6.47 -4.05
C ALA A 252 6.68 5.59 -4.96
N LYS A 253 6.25 6.10 -6.13
CA LYS A 253 5.55 5.31 -7.15
C LYS A 253 6.38 4.11 -7.63
N THR A 254 7.67 4.34 -7.90
CA THR A 254 8.60 3.31 -8.38
C THR A 254 8.81 2.23 -7.31
N TYR A 255 9.08 2.63 -6.07
CA TYR A 255 9.28 1.68 -4.97
C TYR A 255 8.01 0.89 -4.64
N ALA A 256 6.86 1.56 -4.64
CA ALA A 256 5.57 0.92 -4.45
C ALA A 256 5.31 -0.17 -5.50
N SER A 257 5.60 0.11 -6.78
CA SER A 257 5.43 -0.86 -7.86
C SER A 257 6.36 -2.08 -7.72
N GLN A 258 7.62 -1.85 -7.33
CA GLN A 258 8.61 -2.91 -7.12
C GLN A 258 8.24 -3.81 -5.94
N LEU A 259 7.90 -3.21 -4.80
CA LEU A 259 7.52 -3.95 -3.59
C LEU A 259 6.21 -4.71 -3.76
N ALA A 260 5.22 -4.10 -4.43
CA ALA A 260 3.99 -4.79 -4.77
C ALA A 260 4.25 -5.98 -5.69
N GLY A 261 5.13 -5.84 -6.68
CA GLY A 261 5.48 -6.96 -7.58
C GLY A 261 6.04 -8.15 -6.81
N VAL A 262 7.06 -7.93 -5.99
CA VAL A 262 7.67 -8.99 -5.18
C VAL A 262 6.70 -9.55 -4.15
N GLY A 263 5.87 -8.71 -3.52
CA GLY A 263 4.87 -9.14 -2.54
C GLY A 263 3.80 -10.04 -3.15
N VAL A 264 3.29 -9.69 -4.33
CA VAL A 264 2.28 -10.47 -5.04
C VAL A 264 2.85 -11.77 -5.57
N GLU A 265 4.04 -11.74 -6.18
CA GLU A 265 4.72 -12.95 -6.64
C GLU A 265 5.04 -13.88 -5.48
N GLY A 266 5.54 -13.35 -4.36
CA GLY A 266 5.85 -14.12 -3.15
C GLY A 266 4.62 -14.72 -2.48
N ALA A 267 3.53 -13.97 -2.35
CA ALA A 267 2.26 -14.49 -1.85
C ALA A 267 1.71 -15.60 -2.75
N LEU A 268 1.86 -15.44 -4.07
CA LEU A 268 1.39 -16.42 -5.05
C LEU A 268 2.26 -17.68 -5.09
N GLN A 269 3.58 -17.54 -4.96
CA GLN A 269 4.52 -18.66 -4.82
C GLN A 269 4.29 -19.40 -3.49
N GLY A 270 4.01 -18.68 -2.40
CA GLY A 270 3.64 -19.25 -1.10
C GLY A 270 2.31 -19.99 -1.15
N ALA A 271 1.28 -19.42 -1.78
CA ALA A 271 0.01 -20.10 -2.02
C ALA A 271 0.19 -21.32 -2.94
N ALA A 272 1.05 -21.22 -3.96
CA ALA A 272 1.38 -22.34 -4.82
C ALA A 272 2.10 -23.47 -4.09
N ALA A 273 3.03 -23.13 -3.18
CA ALA A 273 3.75 -24.07 -2.32
C ALA A 273 2.84 -24.70 -1.23
N MET A 274 1.79 -23.99 -0.81
CA MET A 274 0.72 -24.50 0.06
C MET A 274 -0.31 -25.36 -0.68
N GLY A 275 -0.11 -25.66 -1.97
CA GLY A 275 -0.95 -26.56 -2.76
C GLY A 275 -2.08 -25.89 -3.55
N LEU A 276 -2.20 -24.56 -3.54
CA LEU A 276 -3.21 -23.83 -4.33
C LEU A 276 -2.78 -23.54 -5.78
N GLY A 277 -1.55 -23.86 -6.17
CA GLY A 277 -0.97 -23.42 -7.45
C GLY A 277 -0.46 -24.50 -8.39
N ALA A 278 -0.30 -25.74 -7.94
CA ALA A 278 0.15 -26.85 -8.78
C ALA A 278 -0.23 -28.17 -8.11
N ALA A 279 -1.29 -28.82 -8.57
CA ALA A 279 -1.64 -30.16 -8.14
C ALA A 279 -1.96 -31.03 -9.36
N THR A 280 -0.96 -31.25 -10.20
CA THR A 280 -0.87 -32.52 -10.93
C THR A 280 -0.21 -33.55 -10.04
N PHE A 281 -0.95 -34.61 -9.75
CA PHE A 281 -0.48 -35.99 -9.63
C PHE A 281 0.56 -36.32 -8.56
N GLY A 282 0.07 -36.84 -7.44
CA GLY A 282 0.85 -37.60 -6.47
C GLY A 282 -0.03 -38.15 -5.35
N ALA A 283 -0.81 -39.19 -5.65
CA ALA A 283 -1.76 -39.85 -4.75
C ALA A 283 -1.13 -40.60 -3.54
N SER A 284 0.00 -40.16 -2.99
CA SER A 284 0.65 -40.89 -1.90
C SER A 284 1.49 -39.99 -1.00
N ARG A 285 0.83 -39.29 -0.06
CA ARG A 285 1.31 -39.00 1.32
C ARG A 285 0.56 -37.88 2.05
N MET A 286 -0.56 -37.38 1.54
CA MET A 286 -1.26 -36.25 2.17
C MET A 286 -2.60 -36.62 2.85
N GLY A 287 -2.82 -37.89 3.19
CA GLY A 287 -4.00 -38.32 3.95
C GLY A 287 -3.87 -38.13 5.48
N GLY A 288 -2.65 -38.07 6.02
CA GLY A 288 -2.43 -38.18 7.48
C GLY A 288 -2.04 -36.91 8.24
N LYS A 289 -1.62 -35.83 7.57
CA LYS A 289 -1.06 -34.63 8.25
C LYS A 289 -1.89 -33.35 8.13
N ILE A 290 -2.85 -33.26 7.21
CA ILE A 290 -3.70 -32.05 7.06
C ILE A 290 -4.79 -31.98 8.14
N LEU A 291 -5.28 -33.12 8.64
CA LEU A 291 -6.33 -33.16 9.67
C LEU A 291 -5.84 -32.75 11.08
N GLY A 292 -4.53 -32.69 11.32
CA GLY A 292 -3.95 -32.31 12.62
C GLY A 292 -3.49 -30.85 12.74
N MET A 293 -3.27 -30.15 11.62
CA MET A 293 -2.63 -28.83 11.60
C MET A 293 -3.60 -27.67 11.33
N GLY A 294 -4.86 -27.96 11.02
CA GLY A 294 -5.90 -26.95 10.75
C GLY A 294 -6.55 -26.32 11.99
N LYS A 295 -6.44 -26.93 13.19
CA LYS A 295 -7.11 -26.39 14.39
C LYS A 295 -6.37 -25.24 15.09
N ASN A 296 -5.05 -25.12 14.91
CA ASN A 296 -4.24 -24.17 15.70
C ASN A 296 -3.60 -23.03 14.88
N ALA A 297 -3.55 -23.11 13.55
CA ALA A 297 -2.95 -22.07 12.72
C ALA A 297 -3.94 -20.95 12.33
N GLY A 298 -5.22 -21.29 12.11
CA GLY A 298 -6.25 -20.29 11.74
C GLY A 298 -6.81 -19.51 12.93
N ALA A 299 -6.86 -20.12 14.12
CA ALA A 299 -7.41 -19.47 15.31
C ALA A 299 -6.46 -18.42 15.91
N GLY A 300 -5.14 -18.55 15.73
CA GLY A 300 -4.16 -17.61 16.28
C GLY A 300 -4.09 -16.27 15.53
N ALA A 301 -4.24 -16.30 14.21
CA ALA A 301 -4.22 -15.10 13.37
C ALA A 301 -5.50 -14.26 13.53
N TRP A 302 -6.66 -14.92 13.70
CA TRP A 302 -7.95 -14.23 13.84
C TRP A 302 -8.22 -13.71 15.26
N LYS A 303 -7.63 -14.32 16.30
CA LYS A 303 -7.76 -13.83 17.69
C LYS A 303 -6.86 -12.64 17.99
N GLY A 304 -5.81 -12.40 17.20
CA GLY A 304 -4.94 -11.23 17.32
C GLY A 304 -5.63 -9.92 16.92
N LEU A 305 -6.49 -9.97 15.89
CA LEU A 305 -7.25 -8.82 15.38
C LEU A 305 -8.48 -8.46 16.23
N ARG A 306 -8.86 -9.29 17.20
CA ARG A 306 -10.05 -9.08 18.05
C ARG A 306 -9.72 -8.75 19.51
N ARG A 307 -8.44 -8.60 19.86
CA ARG A 307 -7.99 -8.37 21.25
C ARG A 307 -7.51 -6.95 21.56
N GLU A 308 -7.70 -6.00 20.64
CA GLU A 308 -7.34 -4.59 20.82
C GLU A 308 -8.56 -3.72 21.20
N LYS A 309 -9.45 -4.23 22.07
CA LYS A 309 -10.59 -3.44 22.56
C LYS A 309 -10.93 -3.56 24.05
N GLU A 310 -10.14 -4.25 24.87
CA GLU A 310 -10.36 -4.26 26.32
C GLU A 310 -9.04 -4.08 27.07
N GLY A 311 -9.08 -3.19 28.06
CA GLY A 311 -7.92 -2.54 28.68
C GLY A 311 -7.03 -3.42 29.55
N LEU A 312 -5.99 -2.74 30.04
CA LEU A 312 -4.97 -3.15 31.01
C LEU A 312 -5.38 -4.28 31.98
N ALA A 313 -4.76 -5.45 31.83
CA ALA A 313 -4.50 -6.39 32.92
C ALA A 313 -3.32 -7.31 32.56
N GLU A 314 -2.43 -7.51 33.53
CA GLU A 314 -1.23 -8.35 33.46
C GLU A 314 -1.52 -9.83 33.09
N SER A 315 -0.62 -10.35 32.25
CA SER A 315 0.00 -11.69 32.26
C SER A 315 -0.84 -12.92 32.67
N THR A 316 -0.91 -13.91 31.78
CA THR A 316 -0.13 -15.18 31.93
C THR A 316 -0.42 -16.14 30.77
N GLY A 317 0.65 -16.60 30.12
CA GLY A 317 0.61 -17.65 29.10
C GLY A 317 0.58 -17.12 27.66
N VAL A 318 1.53 -17.59 26.83
CA VAL A 318 1.74 -17.29 25.39
C VAL A 318 2.69 -16.12 25.07
N SER A 319 3.26 -15.41 26.06
CA SER A 319 4.40 -14.49 25.80
C SER A 319 5.77 -15.21 25.65
N GLY A 320 5.88 -16.45 26.10
CA GLY A 320 7.18 -17.15 26.18
C GLY A 320 7.73 -17.75 24.87
N LYS A 321 6.89 -17.93 23.84
CA LYS A 321 7.33 -18.59 22.58
C LYS A 321 7.51 -17.62 21.40
N VAL A 322 6.82 -16.48 21.39
CA VAL A 322 7.09 -15.40 20.42
C VAL A 322 8.27 -14.55 20.88
N GLY A 323 8.43 -14.32 22.19
CA GLY A 323 9.61 -13.65 22.75
C GLY A 323 10.93 -14.38 22.49
N ASN A 324 10.93 -15.72 22.45
CA ASN A 324 12.14 -16.50 22.18
C ASN A 324 12.53 -16.53 20.69
N LEU A 325 11.57 -16.39 19.76
CA LEU A 325 11.89 -16.35 18.33
C LEU A 325 12.41 -14.97 17.91
N THR A 326 11.82 -13.90 18.45
CA THR A 326 12.29 -12.52 18.23
C THR A 326 13.62 -12.28 18.98
N GLY A 327 13.78 -12.87 20.17
CA GLY A 327 15.03 -12.81 20.95
C GLY A 327 16.21 -13.56 20.32
N GLN A 328 15.97 -14.61 19.54
CA GLN A 328 17.04 -15.32 18.82
C GLN A 328 17.48 -14.57 17.55
N GLY A 329 16.57 -13.94 16.81
CA GLY A 329 16.92 -13.13 15.64
C GLY A 329 17.71 -11.87 16.01
N ILE A 330 17.30 -11.17 17.07
CA ILE A 330 17.98 -9.97 17.56
C ILE A 330 19.34 -10.32 18.21
N ASN A 331 19.46 -11.44 18.93
CA ASN A 331 20.76 -11.85 19.50
C ASN A 331 21.79 -12.31 18.45
N ILE A 332 21.35 -12.89 17.33
CA ILE A 332 22.25 -13.28 16.23
C ILE A 332 22.73 -12.04 15.47
N GLY A 333 21.84 -11.08 15.21
CA GLY A 333 22.18 -9.78 14.62
C GLY A 333 23.10 -8.94 15.53
N ALA A 334 22.79 -8.86 16.83
CA ALA A 334 23.58 -8.14 17.82
C ALA A 334 24.95 -8.79 18.09
N LYS A 335 25.07 -10.13 18.11
CA LYS A 335 26.37 -10.81 18.21
C LYS A 335 27.23 -10.61 16.96
N LYS A 336 26.62 -10.61 15.75
CA LYS A 336 27.36 -10.30 14.51
C LYS A 336 27.83 -8.84 14.47
N LEU A 337 26.98 -7.89 14.85
CA LEU A 337 27.35 -6.47 14.95
C LEU A 337 28.40 -6.21 16.03
N ARG A 338 28.29 -6.87 17.18
CA ARG A 338 29.26 -6.75 18.28
C ARG A 338 30.60 -7.41 17.94
N ASN A 339 30.61 -8.56 17.27
CA ASN A 339 31.85 -9.17 16.79
C ASN A 339 32.51 -8.36 15.67
N ALA A 340 31.73 -7.80 14.73
CA ALA A 340 32.25 -6.90 13.70
C ALA A 340 32.81 -5.60 14.31
N ALA A 341 32.18 -5.05 15.34
CA ALA A 341 32.68 -3.88 16.06
C ALA A 341 33.96 -4.19 16.85
N ILE A 342 34.07 -5.37 17.47
CA ILE A 342 35.28 -5.81 18.19
C ILE A 342 36.44 -6.09 17.21
N GLU A 343 36.15 -6.66 16.04
CA GLU A 343 37.14 -6.93 14.99
C GLU A 343 37.64 -5.62 14.34
N MET A 344 36.74 -4.65 14.16
CA MET A 344 37.09 -3.30 13.66
C MET A 344 37.85 -2.49 14.73
N ALA A 345 37.55 -2.66 16.01
CA ALA A 345 38.30 -2.05 17.12
C ALA A 345 39.70 -2.66 17.29
N LYS A 346 39.84 -3.98 17.16
CA LYS A 346 41.16 -4.66 17.12
C LYS A 346 42.02 -4.20 15.95
N LYS A 347 41.42 -3.93 14.79
CA LYS A 347 42.14 -3.42 13.61
C LYS A 347 42.57 -1.95 13.73
N LYS A 348 41.94 -1.18 14.62
CA LYS A 348 42.20 0.25 14.83
C LYS A 348 43.10 0.56 16.04
N TYR A 349 43.15 -0.33 17.02
CA TYR A 349 43.93 -0.15 18.26
C TYR A 349 44.84 -1.34 18.62
N GLY A 350 44.92 -2.37 17.78
CA GLY A 350 45.81 -3.52 17.95
C GLY A 350 46.95 -3.49 16.95
N GLY A 351 47.92 -2.63 17.23
CA GLY A 351 49.31 -2.70 16.79
C GLY A 351 50.19 -2.56 18.02
#